data_AF-A0A929NWP6-F1
#
_entry.id   AF-A0A929NWP6-F1
#
_cell.length_a   1.000
_cell.length_b   1.000
_cell.length_c   1.000
_cell.angle_alpha   90.00
_cell.angle_beta   90.00
_cell.angle_gamma   90.00
#
_symmetry.space_group_name_H-M   'P 1'
#
loop_
_entity.id
_entity.type
_entity.pdbx_description
1 polymer ?
#
loop_
_entity_poly.entity_id
_entity_poly.type
_entity_poly.pdbx_seq_one_letter_code
_entity_poly.pdbx_strand_id
1 'polypeptide(L)'
;MMLETHPATCTQDVVDWTLSEGKHLRLAQLIPGFCERLIEAGMPVLRCSVHIRQLHPQYYTRGFFWSRGEAKAKESPREHGIENTAAYLDSPLRRVYEKHEDIRRRLLDPGTPRDFPILDDM
;
A
#
# COMPACT_ATOMS: atom_id res chain seq x y z
N MET A 1 10.83 -22.47 -18.95
CA MET A 1 10.70 -21.91 -17.59
C MET A 1 9.25 -21.50 -17.45
N MET A 2 8.47 -22.29 -16.70
CA MET A 2 7.01 -22.26 -16.75
C MET A 2 6.46 -20.99 -16.12
N LEU A 3 5.68 -20.24 -16.90
CA LEU A 3 4.80 -19.19 -16.40
C LEU A 3 3.68 -19.90 -15.63
N GLU A 4 3.74 -19.89 -14.30
CA GLU A 4 2.64 -20.37 -13.47
C GLU A 4 1.44 -19.43 -13.65
N THR A 5 0.53 -19.81 -14.55
CA THR A 5 -0.81 -19.25 -14.64
C THR A 5 -1.53 -19.54 -13.34
N HIS A 6 -1.59 -18.55 -12.45
CA HIS A 6 -2.48 -18.59 -11.30
C HIS A 6 -3.92 -18.69 -11.82
N PRO A 7 -4.77 -19.59 -11.25
CA PRO A 7 -6.18 -19.67 -11.63
C PRO A 7 -6.81 -18.28 -11.47
N ALA A 8 -7.80 -17.97 -12.32
CA ALA A 8 -8.49 -16.68 -12.30
C ALA A 8 -9.01 -16.38 -10.89
N THR A 9 -8.23 -15.61 -10.15
CA THR A 9 -8.57 -15.04 -8.86
C THR A 9 -9.88 -14.30 -9.03
N CYS A 10 -10.94 -14.67 -8.30
CA CYS A 10 -12.18 -13.92 -8.29
C CYS A 10 -11.96 -12.62 -7.49
N THR A 11 -11.23 -11.66 -8.07
CA THR A 11 -11.03 -10.33 -7.48
C THR A 11 -12.38 -9.60 -7.35
N GLN A 12 -13.41 -10.06 -8.07
CA GLN A 12 -14.75 -9.51 -8.00
C GLN A 12 -15.33 -9.58 -6.58
N ASP A 13 -15.14 -10.69 -5.85
CA ASP A 13 -15.64 -10.81 -4.47
C ASP A 13 -14.97 -9.78 -3.53
N VAL A 14 -13.68 -9.51 -3.77
CA VAL A 14 -12.92 -8.49 -3.03
C VAL A 14 -13.49 -7.09 -3.33
N VAL A 15 -13.76 -6.80 -4.61
CA VAL A 15 -14.36 -5.53 -5.04
C VAL A 15 -15.78 -5.37 -4.45
N ASP A 16 -16.62 -6.39 -4.57
CA ASP A 16 -18.00 -6.37 -4.11
C ASP A 16 -18.08 -6.17 -2.60
N TRP A 17 -17.27 -6.89 -1.83
CA TRP A 17 -17.18 -6.68 -0.39
C TRP A 17 -16.70 -5.26 -0.05
N THR A 18 -15.68 -4.76 -0.75
CA THR A 18 -15.13 -3.41 -0.51
C THR A 18 -16.20 -2.33 -0.76
N LEU A 19 -17.01 -2.47 -1.80
CA LEU A 19 -18.07 -1.53 -2.18
C LEU A 19 -19.39 -1.70 -1.39
N SER A 20 -19.55 -2.80 -0.67
CA SER A 20 -20.74 -3.10 0.13
C SER A 20 -20.49 -2.91 1.63
N GLU A 21 -19.92 -3.89 2.31
CA GLU A 21 -19.66 -3.85 3.76
C GLU A 21 -18.43 -2.98 4.08
N GLY A 22 -17.37 -3.11 3.28
CA GLY A 22 -16.08 -2.48 3.54
C GLY A 22 -16.16 -0.96 3.62
N LYS A 23 -16.96 -0.31 2.76
CA LYS A 23 -17.13 1.16 2.77
C LYS A 23 -17.68 1.73 4.08
N HIS A 24 -18.33 0.91 4.90
CA HIS A 24 -18.88 1.32 6.19
C HIS A 24 -17.86 1.20 7.32
N LEU A 25 -16.72 0.56 7.07
CA LEU A 25 -15.65 0.40 8.05
C LEU A 25 -14.73 1.63 8.09
N ARG A 26 -14.12 1.86 9.25
CA ARG A 26 -12.98 2.79 9.34
C ARG A 26 -11.80 2.24 8.57
N LEU A 27 -10.97 3.09 7.97
CA LEU A 27 -9.78 2.68 7.19
C LEU A 27 -8.87 1.69 7.94
N ALA A 28 -8.66 1.90 9.24
CA ALA A 28 -7.88 0.99 10.08
C ALA A 28 -8.44 -0.44 10.15
N GLN A 29 -9.72 -0.64 9.85
CA GLN A 29 -10.41 -1.94 9.79
C GLN A 29 -10.66 -2.40 8.35
N LEU A 30 -10.84 -1.46 7.41
CA LEU A 30 -11.01 -1.77 5.99
C LEU A 30 -9.74 -2.41 5.40
N ILE A 31 -8.57 -1.82 5.70
CA ILE A 31 -7.28 -2.28 5.16
C ILE A 31 -6.99 -3.76 5.48
N PRO A 32 -7.04 -4.23 6.74
CA PRO A 32 -6.85 -5.65 7.04
C PRO A 32 -7.87 -6.52 6.32
N GLY A 33 -9.17 -6.19 6.39
CA GLY A 33 -10.23 -7.01 5.76
C GLY A 33 -10.12 -7.09 4.23
N PHE A 34 -9.63 -6.04 3.58
CA PHE A 34 -9.29 -6.03 2.16
C PHE A 34 -8.08 -6.92 1.86
N CYS A 35 -7.00 -6.81 2.65
CA CYS A 35 -5.78 -7.59 2.45
C CYS A 35 -6.00 -9.09 2.71
N GLU A 36 -6.79 -9.44 3.72
CA GLU A 36 -7.17 -10.83 4.04
C GLU A 36 -7.92 -11.47 2.87
N ARG A 37 -8.90 -10.76 2.30
CA ARG A 37 -9.64 -11.25 1.12
C ARG A 37 -8.75 -11.40 -0.11
N LEU A 38 -7.80 -10.49 -0.33
CA LEU A 38 -6.80 -10.65 -1.39
C LEU A 38 -5.96 -11.92 -1.20
N ILE A 39 -5.56 -12.21 0.04
CA ILE A 39 -4.82 -13.44 0.38
C ILE A 39 -5.67 -14.68 0.14
N GLU A 40 -6.93 -14.68 0.58
CA GLU A 40 -7.88 -15.78 0.33
C GLU A 40 -8.13 -15.99 -1.17
N ALA A 41 -8.09 -14.92 -1.97
CA ALA A 41 -8.23 -14.97 -3.42
C ALA A 41 -6.92 -15.41 -4.13
N GLY A 42 -5.85 -15.71 -3.38
CA GLY A 42 -4.58 -16.24 -3.89
C GLY A 42 -3.51 -15.18 -4.19
N MET A 43 -3.73 -13.91 -3.82
CA MET A 43 -2.71 -12.86 -3.93
C MET A 43 -1.92 -12.73 -2.63
N PRO A 44 -0.62 -13.09 -2.60
CA PRO A 44 0.16 -13.05 -1.37
C PRO A 44 0.47 -11.61 -0.96
N VAL A 45 -0.20 -11.13 0.08
CA VAL A 45 0.04 -9.82 0.70
C VAL A 45 0.71 -10.01 2.06
N LEU A 46 1.88 -9.39 2.26
CA LEU A 46 2.60 -9.41 3.54
C LEU A 46 2.45 -8.09 4.31
N ARG A 47 2.51 -6.97 3.59
CA ARG A 47 2.40 -5.61 4.12
C ARG A 47 1.55 -4.76 3.17
N CYS A 48 0.79 -3.84 3.73
CA CYS A 48 0.02 -2.86 2.98
C CYS A 48 0.15 -1.50 3.65
N SER A 49 0.30 -0.44 2.84
CA SER A 49 0.23 0.92 3.33
C SER A 49 -0.65 1.79 2.44
N VAL A 50 -1.52 2.58 3.06
CA VAL A 50 -2.41 3.51 2.37
C VAL A 50 -2.12 4.91 2.86
N HIS A 51 -1.87 5.84 1.93
CA HIS A 51 -1.47 7.22 2.24
C HIS A 51 -2.49 8.17 1.61
N ILE A 52 -3.19 8.93 2.46
CA ILE A 52 -4.22 9.87 2.04
C ILE A 52 -3.70 11.29 2.25
N ARG A 53 -3.51 12.05 1.17
CA ARG A 53 -3.21 13.48 1.27
C ARG A 53 -4.45 14.20 1.78
N GLN A 54 -4.27 14.98 2.84
CA GLN A 54 -5.33 15.86 3.33
C GLN A 54 -5.09 17.25 2.73
N LEU A 55 -6.14 17.90 2.24
CA LEU A 55 -6.07 19.27 1.71
C LEU A 55 -5.96 20.34 2.82
N HIS A 56 -5.57 19.96 4.04
CA HIS A 56 -5.54 20.85 5.19
C HIS A 56 -4.18 21.54 5.33
N PRO A 57 -4.10 22.85 5.61
CA PRO A 57 -2.83 23.59 5.70
C PRO A 57 -1.83 23.09 6.76
N GLN A 58 -2.28 22.30 7.74
CA GLN A 58 -1.46 21.81 8.86
C GLN A 58 -1.15 20.30 8.83
N TYR A 59 -1.84 19.50 8.02
CA TYR A 59 -1.67 18.03 7.98
C TYR A 59 -1.40 17.57 6.56
N TYR A 60 -0.20 17.04 6.30
CA TYR A 60 0.26 16.73 4.94
C TYR A 60 -0.28 15.39 4.44
N THR A 61 -0.23 14.33 5.25
CA THR A 61 -0.70 13.00 4.86
C THR A 61 -1.08 12.16 6.06
N ARG A 62 -2.15 11.37 5.92
CA ARG A 62 -2.51 10.34 6.89
C ARG A 62 -2.10 8.97 6.33
N GLY A 63 -1.11 8.35 6.98
CA GLY A 63 -0.61 7.03 6.60
C GLY A 63 -1.25 5.94 7.45
N PHE A 64 -1.66 4.85 6.81
CA PHE A 64 -2.08 3.62 7.47
C PHE A 64 -1.13 2.51 7.08
N PHE A 65 -0.67 1.73 8.06
CA PHE A 65 0.27 0.63 7.85
C PHE A 65 -0.30 -0.65 8.46
N TRP A 66 -0.25 -1.72 7.69
CA TRP A 66 -0.72 -3.03 8.12
C TRP A 66 0.29 -4.10 7.73
N SER A 67 0.55 -5.03 8.64
CA SER A 67 1.29 -6.26 8.38
C SER A 67 0.41 -7.48 8.63
N ARG A 68 0.65 -8.57 7.89
CA ARG A 68 -0.11 -9.81 8.01
C ARG A 68 -0.16 -10.29 9.47
N GLY A 69 -1.37 -10.61 9.94
CA GLY A 69 -1.63 -11.05 11.32
C GLY A 69 -2.01 -9.91 12.27
N GLU A 70 -1.92 -8.64 11.86
CA GLU A 70 -2.43 -7.52 12.65
C GLU A 70 -3.94 -7.36 12.43
N ALA A 71 -4.72 -7.29 13.51
CA ALA A 71 -6.18 -7.13 13.43
C ALA A 71 -6.63 -5.74 12.92
N LYS A 72 -5.74 -4.73 13.01
CA LYS A 72 -6.01 -3.34 12.59
C LYS A 72 -4.75 -2.72 12.00
N ALA A 73 -4.93 -1.88 10.98
CA ALA A 73 -3.85 -1.02 10.51
C ALA A 73 -3.54 0.07 11.54
N LYS A 74 -2.26 0.35 11.73
CA LYS A 74 -1.75 1.44 12.57
C LYS A 74 -1.83 2.75 11.79
N GLU A 75 -2.41 3.76 12.41
CA GLU A 75 -2.47 5.12 11.86
C GLU A 75 -1.24 5.90 12.31
N SER A 76 -0.58 6.56 11.36
CA SER A 76 0.52 7.47 11.62
C SER A 76 0.18 8.83 11.02
N PRO A 77 -0.05 9.87 11.85
CA PRO A 77 -0.11 11.23 11.37
C PRO A 77 1.30 11.64 10.92
N ARG A 78 1.43 12.07 9.67
CA ARG A 78 2.66 12.68 9.16
C ARG A 78 2.48 14.20 9.14
N GLU A 79 3.29 14.90 9.92
CA GLU A 79 3.27 16.35 10.06
C GLU A 79 3.73 17.08 8.78
N HIS A 80 3.37 18.36 8.65
CA HIS A 80 3.81 19.23 7.55
C HIS A 80 5.35 19.39 7.55
N GLY A 81 5.99 19.43 6.38
CA GLY A 81 7.44 19.58 6.23
C GLY A 81 8.18 18.28 5.89
N ILE A 82 7.50 17.13 5.94
CA ILE A 82 8.07 15.84 5.53
C ILE A 82 8.41 15.85 4.04
N GLU A 83 7.69 16.63 3.23
CA GLU A 83 7.98 16.84 1.81
C GLU A 83 9.38 17.38 1.53
N ASN A 84 10.00 18.05 2.50
CA ASN A 84 11.36 18.58 2.40
C ASN A 84 12.42 17.65 3.01
N THR A 85 12.01 16.51 3.59
CA THR A 85 12.93 15.53 4.17
C THR A 85 13.46 14.57 3.12
N ALA A 86 14.70 14.10 3.28
CA ALA A 86 15.27 13.05 2.44
C ALA A 86 14.36 11.80 2.39
N ALA A 87 13.73 11.46 3.51
CA ALA A 87 12.80 10.34 3.60
C ALA A 87 11.59 10.44 2.65
N TYR A 88 11.16 11.64 2.26
CA TYR A 88 10.14 11.82 1.22
C TYR A 88 10.74 12.07 -0.15
N LEU A 89 11.78 12.90 -0.24
CA LEU A 89 12.41 13.27 -1.51
C LEU A 89 12.97 12.06 -2.27
N ASP A 90 13.47 11.07 -1.52
CA ASP A 90 14.01 9.80 -2.03
C ASP A 90 12.99 8.66 -1.94
N SER A 91 11.74 8.94 -1.61
CA SER A 91 10.67 7.94 -1.51
C SER A 91 9.95 7.74 -2.84
N PRO A 92 9.52 6.51 -3.16
CA PRO A 92 8.66 6.26 -4.31
C PRO A 92 7.33 7.03 -4.21
N LEU A 93 6.87 7.37 -2.99
CA LEU A 93 5.65 8.13 -2.79
C LEU A 93 5.69 9.50 -3.47
N ARG A 94 6.85 10.16 -3.51
CA ARG A 94 7.00 11.44 -4.21
C ARG A 94 6.72 11.30 -5.70
N ARG A 95 7.26 10.25 -6.34
CA ARG A 95 7.05 9.97 -7.77
C ARG A 95 5.58 9.69 -8.06
N VAL A 96 4.94 8.89 -7.22
CA VAL A 96 3.49 8.61 -7.33
C VAL A 96 2.68 9.91 -7.19
N TYR A 97 3.03 10.78 -6.24
CA TYR A 97 2.24 11.98 -5.94
C TYR A 97 2.47 13.18 -6.86
N GLU A 98 3.70 13.38 -7.33
CA GLU A 98 4.08 14.53 -8.15
C GLU A 98 4.06 14.21 -9.64
N LYS A 99 4.36 12.97 -10.01
CA LYS A 99 4.46 12.54 -11.42
C LYS A 99 3.35 11.58 -11.84
N HIS A 100 2.49 11.17 -10.92
CA HIS A 100 1.39 10.22 -11.19
C HIS A 100 1.89 8.90 -11.82
N GLU A 101 3.09 8.46 -11.40
CA GLU A 101 3.72 7.24 -11.91
C GLU A 101 3.34 6.02 -11.06
N ASP A 102 2.95 4.93 -11.73
CA ASP A 102 2.80 3.63 -11.09
C ASP A 102 4.16 2.92 -10.98
N ILE A 103 4.54 2.54 -9.76
CA ILE A 103 5.85 1.94 -9.47
C ILE A 103 5.66 0.50 -9.00
N ARG A 104 6.24 -0.44 -9.73
CA ARG A 104 6.32 -1.86 -9.35
C ARG A 104 7.77 -2.33 -9.38
N ARG A 105 8.21 -3.01 -8.32
CA ARG A 105 9.55 -3.59 -8.19
C ARG A 105 9.45 -5.06 -7.80
N ARG A 106 10.31 -5.91 -8.36
CA ARG A 106 10.41 -7.33 -8.01
C ARG A 106 11.64 -7.52 -7.13
N LEU A 107 11.48 -7.33 -5.83
CA LEU A 107 12.61 -7.20 -4.88
C LEU A 107 13.61 -8.36 -4.87
N LEU A 108 13.16 -9.57 -5.22
CA LEU A 108 14.01 -10.77 -5.28
C LEU A 108 14.76 -10.95 -6.60
N ASP A 109 14.47 -10.11 -7.61
CA ASP A 109 15.17 -10.14 -8.89
C ASP A 109 16.46 -9.30 -8.79
N PRO A 110 17.66 -9.88 -9.00
CA PRO A 110 18.92 -9.17 -8.93
C PRO A 110 19.03 -8.00 -9.92
N GLY A 111 18.27 -8.03 -11.02
CA GLY A 111 18.24 -6.95 -12.01
C GLY A 111 17.34 -5.76 -11.64
N THR A 112 16.62 -5.83 -10.51
CA THR A 112 15.69 -4.76 -10.11
C THR A 112 16.46 -3.50 -9.70
N PRO A 113 16.14 -2.33 -10.29
CA PRO A 113 16.73 -1.06 -9.87
C PRO A 113 16.45 -0.79 -8.39
N ARG A 114 17.51 -0.45 -7.64
CA ARG A 114 17.46 0.01 -6.25
C ARG A 114 17.37 1.53 -6.20
N ASP A 115 16.32 2.05 -6.80
CA ASP A 115 16.13 3.49 -7.02
C ASP A 115 15.51 4.23 -5.82
N PHE A 116 15.10 3.50 -4.78
CA PHE A 116 14.61 4.07 -3.53
C PHE A 116 15.20 3.33 -2.32
N PRO A 117 15.70 4.03 -1.28
CA PRO A 117 16.27 3.39 -0.09
C PRO A 117 15.32 2.44 0.63
N ILE A 118 14.01 2.75 0.63
CA ILE A 118 13.00 1.92 1.30
C ILE A 118 12.93 0.48 0.75
N LEU A 119 13.41 0.23 -0.49
CA LEU A 119 13.39 -1.11 -1.07
C LEU A 119 14.34 -2.08 -0.35
N ASP A 120 15.36 -1.57 0.36
CA ASP A 120 16.34 -2.39 1.08
C ASP A 120 15.82 -2.86 2.44
N ASP A 121 14.82 -2.15 3.00
CA ASP A 121 14.10 -2.53 4.20
C ASP A 121 12.90 -3.47 3.91
N MET A 122 12.68 -3.81 2.63
CA MET A 122 11.51 -4.57 2.16
C MET A 122 11.74 -6.05 1.93
#